data_AF-A0A6G4WNP2-F1
#
_entry.id   AF-A0A6G4WNP2-F1
#
_cell.length_a   1.000
_cell.length_b   1.000
_cell.length_c   1.000
_cell.angle_alpha   90.00
_cell.angle_beta   90.00
_cell.angle_gamma   90.00
#
_symmetry.space_group_name_H-M   'P 1'
#
loop_
_entity.id
_entity.type
_entity.pdbx_description
1 polymer ?
#
loop_
_entity_poly.entity_id
_entity_poly.type
_entity_poly.pdbx_seq_one_letter_code
_entity_poly.pdbx_strand_id
1 'polypeptide(L)'
;MSRRVPGNPMASILRDIDRRTRATTRRARPARPEAEEQPAAPAQAAQAAPKPTPPGVAAFALVTGEDGGARVEFARPFAAPVVVASVIGAGTGVAVVEEVTYRHAVVRVVSSSGTRTPRVPVHVIVTEATG
;
A
#
# COMPACT_ATOMS: atom_id res chain seq x y z
N MET A 1 -47.61 -44.41 12.01
CA MET A 1 -46.18 -44.46 11.63
C MET A 1 -45.87 -43.27 10.72
N SER A 2 -45.40 -42.17 11.29
CA SER A 2 -45.26 -40.89 10.58
C SER A 2 -43.84 -40.72 10.08
N ARG A 3 -43.58 -41.06 8.81
CA ARG A 3 -42.32 -40.77 8.14
C ARG A 3 -42.15 -39.25 8.04
N ARG A 4 -41.11 -38.72 8.69
CA ARG A 4 -40.72 -37.31 8.58
C ARG A 4 -40.37 -36.99 7.13
N VAL A 5 -40.96 -35.93 6.60
CA VAL A 5 -40.67 -35.34 5.29
C VAL A 5 -39.17 -34.97 5.24
N PRO A 6 -38.41 -35.37 4.21
CA PRO A 6 -37.00 -35.03 4.07
C PRO A 6 -36.88 -33.52 3.80
N GLY A 7 -36.57 -32.77 4.85
CA GLY A 7 -36.28 -31.35 4.78
C GLY A 7 -35.08 -31.07 3.90
N ASN A 8 -35.24 -30.08 3.03
CA ASN A 8 -34.28 -29.60 2.04
C ASN A 8 -32.82 -29.55 2.60
N PRO A 9 -31.90 -30.41 2.10
CA PRO A 9 -30.52 -30.47 2.59
C PRO A 9 -29.73 -29.19 2.29
N MET A 10 -30.15 -28.41 1.29
CA MET A 10 -29.54 -27.11 1.01
C MET A 10 -29.84 -26.08 2.11
N ALA A 11 -31.00 -26.18 2.77
CA ALA A 11 -31.36 -25.26 3.84
C ALA A 11 -30.52 -25.48 5.11
N SER A 12 -30.06 -26.71 5.38
CA SER A 12 -29.18 -26.98 6.51
C SER A 12 -27.75 -26.48 6.24
N ILE A 13 -27.25 -26.66 5.02
CA ILE A 13 -25.92 -26.19 4.61
C ILE A 13 -25.85 -24.66 4.65
N LEU A 14 -26.86 -23.96 4.12
CA LEU A 14 -26.89 -22.50 4.15
C LEU A 14 -26.96 -21.94 5.58
N ARG A 15 -27.70 -22.60 6.47
CA ARG A 15 -27.73 -22.24 7.90
C ARG A 15 -26.39 -22.48 8.59
N ASP A 16 -25.68 -23.55 8.23
CA ASP A 16 -24.37 -23.85 8.81
C ASP A 16 -23.30 -22.85 8.37
N ILE A 17 -23.34 -22.41 7.10
CA ILE A 17 -22.47 -21.35 6.58
C ILE A 17 -22.73 -20.01 7.28
N ASP A 18 -23.99 -19.59 7.45
CA ASP A 18 -24.33 -18.34 8.16
C ASP A 18 -23.90 -18.40 9.64
N ARG A 19 -24.07 -19.57 10.29
CA ARG A 19 -23.63 -19.78 11.67
C ARG A 19 -22.11 -19.71 11.81
N ARG A 20 -21.36 -20.30 10.87
CA ARG A 20 -19.89 -20.29 10.88
C ARG A 20 -19.34 -18.89 10.60
N THR A 21 -20.00 -18.13 9.72
CA THR A 21 -19.64 -16.75 9.38
C THR A 21 -19.83 -15.79 10.57
N ARG A 22 -20.85 -16.00 11.41
CA ARG A 22 -21.00 -15.23 12.67
C ARG A 22 -20.07 -15.69 13.79
N ALA A 23 -19.63 -16.94 13.78
CA ALA A 23 -18.77 -17.48 14.82
C ALA A 23 -17.33 -16.95 14.74
N THR A 24 -16.84 -16.60 13.54
CA THR A 24 -15.47 -16.12 13.32
C THR A 24 -15.26 -14.63 13.65
N THR A 25 -16.32 -13.83 13.75
CA THR A 25 -16.24 -12.39 14.06
C THR A 25 -16.38 -12.06 15.55
N ARG A 26 -16.60 -13.05 16.44
CA ARG A 26 -16.84 -12.83 17.88
C ARG A 26 -15.71 -13.27 18.82
N ARG A 27 -14.58 -13.78 18.30
CA ARG A 27 -13.41 -14.20 19.09
C ARG A 27 -12.21 -13.26 18.92
N ALA A 28 -12.42 -12.00 19.28
CA ALA A 28 -11.34 -11.08 19.63
C ALA A 28 -11.88 -9.96 20.53
N ARG A 29 -12.35 -10.31 21.73
CA ARG A 29 -12.50 -9.36 22.83
C ARG A 29 -11.47 -9.73 23.90
N PRO A 30 -10.32 -9.05 23.97
CA PRO A 30 -9.51 -9.14 25.17
C PRO A 30 -10.29 -8.50 26.33
N ALA A 31 -10.28 -9.19 27.46
CA ALA A 31 -10.79 -8.67 28.72
C ALA A 31 -10.01 -7.39 29.08
N ARG A 32 -10.76 -6.38 29.51
CA ARG A 32 -10.28 -5.10 30.04
C ARG A 32 -9.61 -5.36 31.40
N PRO A 33 -8.32 -5.04 31.60
CA PRO A 33 -7.84 -4.70 32.93
C PRO A 33 -8.36 -3.29 33.24
N GLU A 34 -9.04 -3.15 34.37
CA GLU A 34 -9.28 -1.86 34.99
C GLU A 34 -7.91 -1.24 35.29
N ALA A 35 -7.60 -0.13 34.62
CA ALA A 35 -6.49 0.74 34.97
C ALA A 35 -7.10 2.05 35.46
N GLU A 36 -6.72 2.40 36.67
CA GLU A 36 -7.05 3.66 37.33
C GLU A 36 -6.85 4.86 36.40
N GLU A 37 -7.76 5.81 36.57
CA GLU A 37 -7.77 7.12 35.95
C GLU A 37 -6.50 7.89 36.32
N GLN A 38 -5.51 7.87 35.44
CA GLN A 38 -4.34 8.74 35.50
C GLN A 38 -4.50 9.84 34.44
N PRO A 39 -4.39 11.13 34.81
CA PRO A 39 -4.78 12.24 33.94
C PRO A 39 -3.92 12.27 32.67
N ALA A 40 -4.59 12.43 31.52
CA ALA A 40 -4.01 12.40 30.20
C ALA A 40 -2.91 13.47 30.03
N ALA A 41 -1.65 13.03 29.99
CA ALA A 41 -0.60 13.77 29.31
C ALA A 41 -0.83 13.64 27.79
N PRO A 42 -0.70 14.72 26.99
CA PRO A 42 -0.97 14.67 25.56
C PRO A 42 0.00 13.68 24.90
N ALA A 43 -0.56 12.63 24.28
CA ALA A 43 0.18 11.63 23.52
C ALA A 43 0.86 12.31 22.33
N GLN A 44 2.12 12.68 22.50
CA GLN A 44 3.02 12.96 21.40
C GLN A 44 3.16 11.67 20.60
N ALA A 45 2.62 11.66 19.38
CA ALA A 45 2.89 10.61 18.41
C ALA A 45 4.40 10.49 18.27
N ALA A 46 4.97 9.42 18.84
CA ALA A 46 6.36 9.08 18.64
C ALA A 46 6.56 8.84 17.14
N GLN A 47 7.12 9.84 16.45
CA GLN A 47 7.59 9.68 15.10
C GLN A 47 8.71 8.64 15.18
N ALA A 48 8.40 7.41 14.76
CA ALA A 48 9.40 6.36 14.66
C ALA A 48 10.54 6.90 13.80
N ALA A 49 11.77 6.89 14.35
CA ALA A 49 12.95 7.32 13.62
C ALA A 49 13.02 6.56 12.28
N PRO A 50 13.31 7.23 11.15
CA PRO A 50 13.38 6.56 9.86
C PRO A 50 14.45 5.47 9.92
N LYS A 51 14.05 4.23 9.63
CA LYS A 51 14.97 3.10 9.53
C LYS A 51 16.04 3.43 8.48
N PRO A 52 17.33 3.16 8.74
CA PRO A 52 18.38 3.43 7.76
C PRO A 52 18.10 2.64 6.48
N THR A 53 18.06 3.37 5.35
CA THR A 53 17.92 2.78 4.03
C THR A 53 19.23 2.04 3.68
N PRO A 54 19.17 0.82 3.10
CA PRO A 54 20.38 0.14 2.65
C PRO A 54 21.21 1.02 1.70
N PRO A 55 22.55 0.93 1.74
CA PRO A 55 23.39 1.61 0.77
C PRO A 55 22.99 1.19 -0.65
N GLY A 56 22.97 2.14 -1.58
CA GLY A 56 22.56 1.90 -2.96
C GLY A 56 21.04 1.85 -3.20
N VAL A 57 20.21 2.15 -2.18
CA VAL A 57 18.75 2.27 -2.33
C VAL A 57 18.29 3.68 -1.96
N ALA A 58 17.43 4.27 -2.79
CA ALA A 58 16.75 5.54 -2.53
C ALA A 58 15.25 5.42 -2.76
N ALA A 59 14.44 6.09 -1.94
CA ALA A 59 12.99 6.12 -2.07
C ALA A 59 12.48 7.56 -2.08
N PHE A 60 11.53 7.84 -2.97
CA PHE A 60 10.96 9.17 -3.20
C PHE A 60 9.44 9.09 -3.21
N ALA A 61 8.79 10.08 -2.61
CA ALA A 61 7.36 10.31 -2.73
C ALA A 61 7.17 11.66 -3.42
N LEU A 62 6.43 11.65 -4.53
CA LEU A 62 6.27 12.79 -5.43
C LEU A 62 4.81 12.95 -5.81
N VAL A 63 4.48 14.11 -6.36
CA VAL A 63 3.22 14.33 -7.07
C VAL A 63 3.57 14.75 -8.49
N THR A 64 2.91 14.16 -9.49
CA THR A 64 3.13 14.52 -10.90
C THR A 64 2.69 15.94 -11.18
N GLY A 65 3.39 16.61 -12.10
CA GLY A 65 3.02 17.94 -12.60
C GLY A 65 1.77 17.92 -13.47
N GLU A 66 1.44 19.06 -14.07
CA GLU A 66 0.25 19.21 -14.94
C GLU A 66 0.35 18.35 -16.21
N ASP A 67 1.56 18.05 -16.66
CA ASP A 67 1.81 17.13 -17.77
C ASP A 67 1.74 15.64 -17.37
N GLY A 68 1.41 15.33 -16.11
CA GLY A 68 1.44 13.97 -15.58
C GLY A 68 2.84 13.38 -15.41
N GLY A 69 3.90 14.18 -15.62
CA GLY A 69 5.30 13.80 -15.40
C GLY A 69 5.83 14.22 -14.03
N ALA A 70 6.78 13.47 -13.50
CA ALA A 70 7.58 13.78 -12.32
C ALA A 70 9.05 13.46 -12.61
N ARG A 71 9.94 14.37 -12.25
CA ARG A 71 11.39 14.18 -12.32
C ARG A 71 11.96 14.06 -10.92
N VAL A 72 12.74 13.02 -10.68
CA VAL A 72 13.49 12.80 -9.44
C VAL A 72 14.95 13.10 -9.69
N GLU A 73 15.49 14.05 -8.95
CA GLU A 73 16.94 14.24 -8.84
C GLU A 73 17.48 13.43 -7.66
N PHE A 74 18.52 12.66 -7.90
CA PHE A 74 19.18 11.89 -6.84
C PHE A 74 20.13 12.81 -6.09
N ALA A 75 20.01 12.85 -4.76
CA ALA A 75 20.86 13.68 -3.91
C ALA A 75 22.37 13.38 -4.08
N ARG A 76 22.69 12.14 -4.46
CA ARG A 76 24.01 11.72 -4.91
C ARG A 76 23.86 10.86 -6.15
N PRO A 77 24.73 11.00 -7.15
CA PRO A 77 24.70 10.11 -8.31
C PRO A 77 25.02 8.67 -7.90
N PHE A 78 24.36 7.71 -8.55
CA PHE A 78 24.64 6.29 -8.36
C PHE A 78 25.92 5.88 -9.08
N ALA A 79 26.66 4.93 -8.50
CA ALA A 79 27.94 4.48 -9.04
C ALA A 79 27.79 3.33 -10.05
N ALA A 80 26.68 2.59 -9.96
CA ALA A 80 26.33 1.50 -10.84
C ALA A 80 25.03 1.81 -11.64
N PRO A 81 24.73 1.02 -12.70
CA PRO A 81 23.42 1.07 -13.33
C PRO A 81 22.30 0.90 -12.30
N VAL A 82 21.19 1.61 -12.48
CA VAL A 82 20.09 1.61 -11.51
C VAL A 82 18.84 0.95 -12.07
N VAL A 83 18.08 0.30 -11.18
CA VAL A 83 16.74 -0.21 -11.42
C VAL A 83 15.77 0.73 -10.72
N VAL A 84 14.76 1.17 -11.46
CA VAL A 84 13.71 2.07 -10.97
C VAL A 84 12.38 1.32 -10.96
N ALA A 85 11.74 1.32 -9.80
CA ALA A 85 10.36 0.88 -9.63
C ALA A 85 9.49 2.07 -9.25
N SER A 86 8.32 2.20 -9.89
CA SER A 86 7.36 3.27 -9.60
C SER A 86 5.97 2.71 -9.33
N VAL A 87 5.33 3.22 -8.28
CA VAL A 87 3.99 2.82 -7.85
C VAL A 87 3.12 4.06 -7.70
N ILE A 88 1.90 4.01 -8.26
CA ILE A 88 0.91 5.07 -8.05
C ILE A 88 0.31 4.88 -6.65
N GLY A 89 0.39 5.92 -5.81
CA GLY A 89 -0.11 5.87 -4.44
C GLY A 89 -1.64 5.92 -4.35
N ALA A 90 -2.28 6.67 -5.26
CA ALA A 90 -3.73 6.77 -5.38
C ALA A 90 -4.12 7.22 -6.79
N GLY A 91 -5.21 6.65 -7.33
CA GLY A 91 -5.73 6.97 -8.67
C GLY A 91 -5.68 5.78 -9.62
N THR A 92 -6.18 6.00 -10.84
CA THR A 92 -6.21 5.00 -11.91
C THR A 92 -5.22 5.39 -13.00
N GLY A 93 -4.27 4.51 -13.30
CA GLY A 93 -3.29 4.72 -14.36
C GLY A 93 -2.13 3.74 -14.27
N VAL A 94 -1.12 3.98 -15.10
CA VAL A 94 0.14 3.26 -15.15
C VAL A 94 1.26 4.29 -14.99
N ALA A 95 2.16 4.04 -14.05
CA ALA A 95 3.41 4.79 -13.94
C ALA A 95 4.43 4.17 -14.90
N VAL A 96 4.88 4.98 -15.85
CA VAL A 96 5.87 4.62 -16.87
C VAL A 96 7.16 5.34 -16.54
N VAL A 97 8.26 4.59 -16.49
CA VAL A 97 9.59 5.17 -16.37
C VAL A 97 10.07 5.52 -17.78
N GLU A 98 10.21 6.82 -18.07
CA GLU A 98 10.58 7.31 -19.41
C GLU A 98 12.09 7.44 -19.58
N GLU A 99 12.78 7.87 -18.53
CA GLU A 99 14.22 8.11 -18.55
C GLU A 99 14.83 7.67 -17.22
N VAL A 100 15.96 6.99 -17.29
CA VAL A 100 16.75 6.61 -16.14
C VAL A 100 18.22 6.90 -16.44
N THR A 101 18.83 7.73 -15.59
CA THR A 101 20.26 7.99 -15.61
C THR A 101 20.85 7.74 -14.23
N TYR A 102 22.15 7.93 -14.09
CA TYR A 102 22.84 7.85 -12.79
C TYR A 102 22.57 9.08 -11.89
N ARG A 103 21.96 10.16 -12.41
CA ARG A 103 21.65 11.40 -11.66
C ARG A 103 20.17 11.62 -11.42
N HIS A 104 19.32 11.16 -12.33
CA HIS A 104 17.89 11.42 -12.27
C HIS A 104 17.08 10.29 -12.91
N ALA A 105 15.79 10.26 -12.57
CA ALA A 105 14.79 9.48 -13.27
C ALA A 105 13.57 10.33 -13.61
N VAL A 106 12.94 10.04 -14.74
CA VAL A 106 11.68 10.66 -15.16
C VAL A 106 10.60 9.59 -15.17
N VAL A 107 9.51 9.85 -14.45
CA VAL A 107 8.33 9.00 -14.38
C VAL A 107 7.14 9.76 -14.92
N ARG A 108 6.28 9.11 -15.69
CA ARG A 108 5.05 9.67 -16.21
C ARG A 108 3.86 8.80 -15.85
N VAL A 109 2.76 9.41 -15.46
CA VAL A 109 1.50 8.71 -15.21
C VAL A 109 0.56 8.92 -16.38
N VAL A 110 0.15 7.81 -16.98
CA VAL A 110 -0.85 7.74 -18.05
C VAL A 110 -2.06 6.95 -17.57
N SER A 111 -3.26 7.42 -17.90
CA SER A 111 -4.50 6.71 -17.62
C SER A 111 -4.66 5.49 -18.53
N SER A 112 -5.65 4.64 -18.23
CA SER A 112 -6.04 3.53 -19.10
C SER A 112 -6.52 3.97 -20.49
N SER A 113 -7.00 5.22 -20.63
CA SER A 113 -7.37 5.83 -21.91
C SER A 113 -6.17 6.42 -22.67
N GLY A 114 -4.95 6.31 -22.14
CA GLY A 114 -3.72 6.87 -22.72
C GLY A 114 -3.57 8.38 -22.50
N THR A 115 -4.47 9.02 -21.76
CA THR A 115 -4.37 10.44 -21.41
C THR A 115 -3.45 10.65 -20.22
N ARG A 116 -2.70 11.75 -20.22
CA ARG A 116 -1.85 12.10 -19.07
C ARG A 116 -2.72 12.38 -17.85
N THR A 117 -2.30 11.88 -16.69
CA THR A 117 -3.02 12.12 -15.44
C THR A 117 -2.20 13.06 -14.56
N PRO A 118 -2.63 14.34 -14.43
CA PRO A 118 -1.92 15.31 -13.62
C PRO A 118 -2.12 15.08 -12.12
N ARG A 119 -1.20 15.59 -11.30
CA ARG A 119 -1.33 15.67 -9.84
C ARG A 119 -1.57 14.33 -9.14
N VAL A 120 -0.94 13.27 -9.65
CA VAL A 120 -1.03 11.92 -9.10
C VAL A 120 0.13 11.67 -8.13
N PRO A 121 -0.13 11.18 -6.92
CA PRO A 121 0.94 10.76 -6.01
C PRO A 121 1.64 9.51 -6.55
N VAL A 122 2.96 9.55 -6.63
CA VAL A 122 3.81 8.46 -7.11
C VAL A 122 4.95 8.21 -6.14
N HIS A 123 5.15 6.94 -5.80
CA HIS A 123 6.28 6.46 -5.03
C HIS A 123 7.30 5.85 -5.99
N VAL A 124 8.55 6.29 -5.90
CA VAL A 124 9.65 5.80 -6.72
C VAL A 124 10.70 5.17 -5.82
N ILE A 125 11.10 3.94 -6.12
CA ILE A 125 12.20 3.24 -5.48
C ILE A 125 13.29 3.06 -6.53
N VAL A 126 14.51 3.42 -6.17
CA VAL A 126 15.68 3.30 -7.02
C VAL A 126 16.70 2.44 -6.28
N THR A 127 17.24 1.44 -6.96
CA THR A 127 18.29 0.57 -6.43
C THR A 127 19.41 0.42 -7.44
N GLU A 128 20.64 0.29 -6.97
CA GLU A 128 21.74 -0.17 -7.83
C GLU A 128 21.47 -1.61 -8.29
N ALA A 129 21.78 -1.89 -9.56
CA ALA A 129 21.76 -3.23 -10.10
C ALA A 129 23.00 -3.97 -9.58
N THR A 130 22.81 -4.91 -8.67
CA THR A 130 23.82 -5.92 -8.37
C THR A 130 23.95 -6.85 -9.57
N GLY A 131 25.09 -6.75 -10.28
CA GLY A 131 25.52 -7.70 -11.30
C GLY A 131 26.17 -8.94 -10.71
#